data_AF-C7RC73-F1
#
_entry.id   AF-C7RC73-F1
#
_cell.length_a   1.000
_cell.length_b   1.000
_cell.length_c   1.000
_cell.angle_alpha   90.00
_cell.angle_beta   90.00
_cell.angle_gamma   90.00
#
_symmetry.space_group_name_H-M   'P 1'
#
loop_
_entity.id
_entity.type
_entity.pdbx_description
1 polymer ?
#
loop_
_entity_poly.entity_id
_entity_poly.type
_entity_poly.pdbx_seq_one_letter_code
_entity_poly.pdbx_strand_id
1 'polypeptide(L)'
;MVFNEYGGSTVNSEIIQNLRSDIDELDRELMVLVEKRAQLVLRLSEEKKQLGMTDYDPTREQAIIESLYQEFKPTFSQSEIEVIFKPIFKASLRIQMDKKKPA
;
A
#
# COMPACT_ATOMS: atom_id res chain seq x y z
N MET A 1 -36.19 -36.64 20.86
CA MET A 1 -34.77 -36.44 20.51
C MET A 1 -34.74 -36.14 19.02
N VAL A 2 -34.54 -34.87 18.63
CA VAL A 2 -34.36 -34.48 17.23
C VAL A 2 -33.09 -33.65 17.21
N PHE A 3 -32.09 -34.12 16.45
CA PHE A 3 -30.77 -33.51 16.35
C PHE A 3 -30.86 -32.23 15.49
N ASN A 4 -30.23 -31.18 15.99
CA ASN A 4 -30.10 -29.88 15.34
C ASN A 4 -28.96 -29.93 14.31
N GLU A 5 -29.29 -29.95 13.01
CA GLU A 5 -28.30 -29.92 11.90
C GLU A 5 -28.19 -28.55 11.20
N TYR A 6 -28.71 -27.48 11.78
CA TYR A 6 -28.68 -26.14 11.15
C TYR A 6 -27.54 -25.21 11.64
N GLY A 7 -26.64 -25.69 12.49
CA GLY A 7 -25.58 -24.86 13.09
C GLY A 7 -24.38 -24.53 12.18
N GLY A 8 -24.19 -25.24 11.06
CA GLY A 8 -22.97 -25.10 10.24
C GLY A 8 -23.01 -23.96 9.20
N SER A 9 -24.18 -23.63 8.67
CA SER A 9 -24.31 -22.70 7.54
C SER A 9 -24.30 -21.23 7.95
N THR A 10 -24.88 -20.91 9.10
CA THR A 10 -24.96 -19.54 9.65
C THR A 10 -23.63 -19.09 10.27
N VAL A 11 -22.95 -19.97 11.00
CA VAL A 11 -21.66 -19.68 11.66
C VAL A 11 -20.55 -19.39 10.64
N ASN A 12 -20.50 -20.13 9.53
CA ASN A 12 -19.53 -19.86 8.46
C ASN A 12 -19.76 -18.50 7.78
N SER A 13 -21.02 -18.06 7.65
CA SER A 13 -21.34 -16.73 7.12
C SER A 13 -20.84 -15.63 8.06
N GLU A 14 -21.05 -15.78 9.38
CA GLU A 14 -20.62 -14.82 10.39
C GLU A 14 -19.09 -14.69 10.47
N ILE A 15 -18.34 -15.80 10.43
CA ILE A 15 -16.86 -15.78 10.39
C ILE A 15 -16.37 -15.01 9.16
N ILE A 16 -16.95 -15.26 7.98
CA ILE A 16 -16.58 -14.55 6.76
C ILE A 16 -16.88 -13.05 6.86
N GLN A 17 -18.02 -12.65 7.45
CA GLN A 17 -18.32 -11.23 7.65
C GLN A 17 -17.35 -10.56 8.61
N ASN A 18 -16.97 -11.23 9.70
CA ASN A 18 -16.00 -10.70 10.65
C ASN A 18 -14.62 -10.52 10.01
N LEU A 19 -14.14 -11.53 9.27
CA LEU A 19 -12.88 -11.41 8.52
C LEU A 19 -12.90 -10.28 7.50
N ARG A 20 -14.04 -10.05 6.83
CA ARG A 20 -14.20 -8.91 5.91
C ARG A 20 -14.17 -7.58 6.64
N SER A 21 -14.82 -7.48 7.80
CA SER A 21 -14.76 -6.27 8.63
C SER A 21 -13.34 -5.94 9.09
N ASP A 22 -12.58 -6.96 9.48
CA ASP A 22 -11.17 -6.80 9.88
C ASP A 22 -10.31 -6.34 8.69
N ILE A 23 -10.55 -6.90 7.50
CA ILE A 23 -9.88 -6.46 6.26
C ILE A 23 -10.26 -5.01 5.92
N ASP A 24 -11.54 -4.65 6.03
CA ASP A 24 -12.01 -3.29 5.74
C ASP A 24 -11.37 -2.26 6.69
N GLU A 25 -11.14 -2.62 7.95
CA GLU A 25 -10.42 -1.79 8.91
C GLU A 25 -8.94 -1.65 8.56
N LEU A 26 -8.28 -2.76 8.25
CA LEU A 26 -6.89 -2.76 7.80
C LEU A 26 -6.70 -1.93 6.53
N ASP A 27 -7.62 -2.01 5.57
CA ASP A 27 -7.59 -1.24 4.33
C ASP A 27 -7.68 0.28 4.59
N ARG A 28 -8.46 0.70 5.59
CA ARG A 28 -8.49 2.11 6.02
C ARG A 28 -7.15 2.54 6.60
N GLU A 29 -6.50 1.70 7.41
CA GLU A 29 -5.16 1.98 7.94
C GLU A 29 -4.11 2.06 6.84
N LEU A 30 -4.14 1.13 5.87
CA LEU A 30 -3.28 1.15 4.70
C LEU A 30 -3.44 2.45 3.92
N MET A 31 -4.67 2.93 3.71
CA MET A 31 -4.90 4.21 3.04
C MET A 31 -4.29 5.38 3.80
N VAL A 32 -4.42 5.42 5.14
CA VAL A 32 -3.77 6.45 5.97
C VAL A 32 -2.24 6.42 5.83
N LEU A 33 -1.64 5.22 5.78
CA LEU A 33 -0.20 5.06 5.60
C LEU A 33 0.27 5.50 4.20
N VAL A 34 -0.48 5.14 3.16
CA VAL A 34 -0.19 5.56 1.78
C VAL A 34 -0.26 7.09 1.65
N GLU A 35 -1.26 7.73 2.26
CA GLU A 35 -1.39 9.19 2.26
C GLU A 35 -0.20 9.87 2.97
N LYS A 36 0.18 9.38 4.16
CA LYS A 36 1.38 9.87 4.88
C LYS A 36 2.63 9.74 4.01
N ARG A 37 2.80 8.61 3.31
CA ARG A 37 3.91 8.40 2.38
C ARG A 37 3.89 9.42 1.24
N ALA A 38 2.72 9.68 0.64
CA ALA A 38 2.58 10.66 -0.43
C ALA A 38 3.00 12.08 0.03
N GLN A 39 2.59 12.49 1.23
CA GLN A 39 2.98 13.78 1.81
C GLN A 39 4.49 13.91 2.00
N LEU A 40 5.16 12.85 2.46
CA LEU A 40 6.63 12.81 2.57
C LEU A 40 7.31 12.91 1.20
N VAL A 41 6.78 12.21 0.20
CA VAL A 41 7.30 12.24 -1.17
C VAL A 41 7.16 13.64 -1.80
N LEU A 42 6.08 14.37 -1.50
CA LEU A 42 5.92 15.76 -1.94
C LEU A 42 6.92 16.69 -1.28
N ARG A 43 7.16 16.55 0.02
CA ARG A 43 8.19 17.33 0.73
C ARG A 43 9.58 17.03 0.16
N LEU A 44 9.90 15.76 -0.06
CA LEU A 44 11.16 15.35 -0.69
C LEU A 44 11.34 15.95 -2.10
N SER A 45 10.27 16.04 -2.88
CA SER A 45 10.29 16.65 -4.22
C SER A 45 10.69 18.12 -4.17
N GLU A 46 10.19 18.88 -3.20
CA GLU A 46 10.51 20.29 -3.03
C GLU A 46 11.99 20.49 -2.69
N GLU A 47 12.53 19.68 -1.78
CA GLU A 47 13.97 19.69 -1.46
C GLU A 47 14.83 19.32 -2.68
N LYS A 48 14.46 18.26 -3.40
CA LYS A 48 15.16 17.84 -4.62
C LYS A 48 15.15 18.92 -5.70
N LYS A 49 14.04 19.65 -5.84
CA LYS A 49 13.89 20.75 -6.79
C LYS A 49 14.85 21.90 -6.47
N GLN A 50 15.01 22.25 -5.21
CA GLN A 50 15.99 23.27 -4.77
C GLN A 50 17.43 22.87 -5.12
N LEU A 51 17.71 21.57 -5.18
CA LEU A 51 19.01 21.00 -5.54
C LEU A 51 19.15 20.65 -7.04
N GLY A 52 18.15 20.95 -7.88
CA GLY A 52 18.17 20.60 -9.31
C GLY A 52 18.11 19.10 -9.62
N MET A 53 17.63 18.28 -8.68
CA MET A 53 17.53 16.82 -8.81
C MET A 53 16.18 16.38 -9.41
N THR A 54 16.17 15.19 -10.03
CA THR A 54 14.94 14.58 -10.59
C THR A 54 14.14 13.80 -9.55
N ASP A 55 12.81 13.78 -9.71
CA ASP A 55 11.92 13.03 -8.82
C ASP A 55 11.96 11.52 -9.05
N TYR A 56 12.06 11.10 -10.33
CA TYR A 56 12.14 9.70 -10.71
C TYR A 56 13.53 9.13 -10.46
N ASP A 57 13.58 8.03 -9.70
CA ASP A 57 14.81 7.32 -9.35
C ASP A 57 14.51 5.80 -9.24
N PRO A 58 14.65 5.04 -10.35
CA PRO A 58 14.33 3.62 -10.38
C PRO A 58 15.26 2.77 -9.49
N THR A 59 16.51 3.22 -9.29
CA THR A 59 17.45 2.55 -8.38
C THR A 59 16.96 2.66 -6.94
N ARG A 60 16.49 3.83 -6.53
CA ARG A 60 15.89 4.03 -5.21
C ARG A 60 14.64 3.16 -5.03
N GLU A 61 13.77 3.08 -6.03
CA GLU A 61 12.55 2.26 -5.98
C GLU A 61 12.88 0.78 -5.79
N GLN A 62 13.84 0.24 -6.54
CA GLN A 62 14.25 -1.16 -6.40
C GLN A 62 14.85 -1.43 -5.02
N ALA A 63 15.67 -0.52 -4.49
CA ALA A 63 16.25 -0.66 -3.16
C ALA A 63 15.19 -0.69 -2.05
N ILE A 64 14.06 0.04 -2.21
CA ILE A 64 12.92 -0.05 -1.27
C ILE A 64 12.35 -1.47 -1.29
N ILE A 65 12.05 -2.00 -2.48
CA ILE A 65 11.42 -3.32 -2.64
C ILE A 65 12.32 -4.40 -2.03
N GLU A 66 13.61 -4.38 -2.35
CA GLU A 66 14.57 -5.36 -1.84
C GLU A 66 14.67 -5.28 -0.30
N SER A 67 14.76 -4.08 0.26
CA SER A 67 14.76 -3.88 1.71
C SER A 67 13.50 -4.45 2.37
N LEU A 68 12.32 -4.15 1.82
CA LEU A 68 11.05 -4.64 2.37
C LEU A 68 10.95 -6.16 2.30
N TYR A 69 11.40 -6.78 1.22
CA TYR A 69 11.41 -8.24 1.07
C TYR A 69 12.32 -8.91 2.10
N GLN A 70 13.53 -8.39 2.27
CA GLN A 70 14.53 -8.96 3.19
C GLN A 70 14.16 -8.76 4.67
N GLU A 71 13.59 -7.60 5.01
CA GLU A 71 13.27 -7.22 6.39
C GLU A 71 12.02 -7.96 6.91
N PHE A 72 10.94 -7.96 6.13
CA PHE A 72 9.65 -8.45 6.61
C PHE A 72 9.41 -9.93 6.32
N LYS A 73 10.22 -10.55 5.44
CA LYS A 73 10.03 -11.93 4.94
C LYS A 73 8.56 -12.26 4.71
N PRO A 74 7.85 -11.44 3.92
CA PRO A 74 6.42 -11.59 3.77
C PRO A 74 6.09 -12.93 3.11
N THR A 75 4.85 -13.38 3.29
CA THR A 75 4.32 -14.55 2.57
C THR A 75 4.35 -14.34 1.05
N PHE A 76 4.34 -13.08 0.61
CA PHE A 76 4.47 -12.68 -0.78
C PHE A 76 5.89 -12.85 -1.31
N SER A 77 6.00 -13.31 -2.55
CA SER A 77 7.22 -13.24 -3.35
C SER A 77 7.67 -11.78 -3.55
N GLN A 78 8.97 -11.59 -3.80
CA GLN A 78 9.49 -10.27 -4.13
C GLN A 78 8.77 -9.64 -5.34
N SER A 79 8.40 -10.44 -6.34
CA SER A 79 7.61 -9.98 -7.50
C SER A 79 6.22 -9.47 -7.13
N GLU A 80 5.57 -10.05 -6.13
CA GLU A 80 4.27 -9.57 -5.66
C GLU A 80 4.41 -8.25 -4.89
N ILE A 81 5.47 -8.08 -4.10
CA ILE A 81 5.79 -6.80 -3.47
C ILE A 81 6.00 -5.72 -4.54
N GLU A 82 6.69 -6.05 -5.63
CA GLU A 82 6.85 -5.11 -6.75
C GLU A 82 5.50 -4.68 -7.34
N VAL A 83 4.58 -5.63 -7.54
CA VAL A 83 3.23 -5.36 -8.06
C VAL A 83 2.43 -4.46 -7.12
N ILE A 84 2.64 -4.56 -5.80
CA ILE A 84 1.97 -3.72 -4.80
C ILE A 84 2.60 -2.32 -4.73
N PHE A 85 3.93 -2.21 -4.66
CA PHE A 85 4.61 -0.95 -4.38
C PHE A 85 4.84 -0.07 -5.62
N LYS A 86 5.05 -0.65 -6.82
CA LYS A 86 5.23 0.15 -8.05
C LYS A 86 4.03 1.05 -8.36
N PRO A 87 2.76 0.61 -8.21
CA PRO A 87 1.60 1.50 -8.33
C PRO A 87 1.62 2.66 -7.34
N ILE A 88 2.00 2.41 -6.08
CA ILE A 88 2.12 3.46 -5.05
C ILE A 88 3.19 4.49 -5.45
N PHE A 89 4.33 4.04 -5.98
CA PHE A 89 5.40 4.92 -6.47
C PHE A 89 4.92 5.76 -7.65
N LYS A 90 4.29 5.13 -8.65
CA LYS A 90 3.70 5.81 -9.81
C LYS A 90 2.64 6.84 -9.42
N ALA A 91 1.76 6.50 -8.48
CA ALA A 91 0.76 7.43 -7.97
C ALA A 91 1.44 8.65 -7.31
N SER A 92 2.49 8.42 -6.52
CA SER A 92 3.24 9.49 -5.87
C SER A 92 3.92 10.43 -6.88
N LEU A 93 4.52 9.88 -7.95
CA LEU A 93 5.13 10.66 -9.04
C LEU A 93 4.11 11.53 -9.77
N ARG A 94 2.89 11.02 -10.01
CA ARG A 94 1.81 11.80 -10.66
C ARG A 94 1.43 13.02 -9.83
N ILE A 95 1.28 12.88 -8.52
CA ILE A 95 0.93 14.00 -7.64
C ILE A 95 2.02 15.07 -7.65
N GLN A 96 3.30 14.68 -7.72
CA GLN A 96 4.41 15.63 -7.87
C GLN A 96 4.34 16.38 -9.21
N MET A 97 3.99 15.71 -10.31
CA MET A 97 3.84 16.34 -11.63
C MET A 97 2.65 17.31 -11.69
N ASP A 98 1.52 16.96 -11.09
CA ASP A 98 0.33 17.80 -11.10
C ASP A 98 0.54 19.09 -10.29
N LYS A 99 1.27 19.04 -9.17
CA LYS A 99 1.66 20.25 -8.42
C LYS A 99 2.65 21.15 -9.17
N LYS A 100 3.34 20.65 -10.21
CA LYS A 100 4.27 21.44 -11.02
C LYS A 100 3.59 22.18 -12.17
N LYS A 101 2.34 21.84 -12.53
CA LYS A 101 1.59 22.61 -13.53
C LYS A 101 1.12 23.92 -12.86
N PRO A 102 1.47 25.10 -13.40
CA PRO A 102 0.83 26.33 -12.96
C PRO A 102 -0.67 26.26 -13.28
N ALA A 103 -1.49 26.76 -12.35
CA ALA A 103 -2.92 26.99 -12.57
C ALA A 103 -3.16 27.99 -13.70
#